data_AF-A0A1X1TIG4-F1
#
_entry.id   AF-A0A1X1TIG4-F1
#
_cell.length_a   1.000
_cell.length_b   1.000
_cell.length_c   1.000
_cell.angle_alpha   90.00
_cell.angle_beta   90.00
_cell.angle_gamma   90.00
#
_symmetry.space_group_name_H-M   'P 1'
#
loop_
_entity.id
_entity.type
_entity.pdbx_description
1 polymer ?
#
loop_
_entity_poly.entity_id
_entity_poly.type
_entity_poly.pdbx_seq_one_letter_code
_entity_poly.pdbx_strand_id
1 'polypeptide(L)'
;MKYRPDFPGRFGSIEEARLHCQVFFGWDNDEHRHSGLGLHTAADVHYGLAEAVREKRAGVLDAAYAEHPERFARKPPEPPKIPEISWINRPDHPEEDAQQIPRNGASFRLTGSEIPGGGG
;
A
#
# COMPACT_ATOMS: atom_id res chain seq x y z
N MET A 1 4.58 -8.73 -6.64
CA MET A 1 3.66 -9.51 -5.79
C MET A 1 2.32 -9.85 -6.46
N LYS A 2 1.49 -8.93 -6.97
CA LYS A 2 0.36 -9.30 -7.87
C LYS A 2 0.50 -8.78 -9.32
N TYR A 3 1.33 -7.76 -9.54
CA TYR A 3 1.56 -7.15 -10.87
C TYR A 3 3.00 -6.68 -11.11
N ARG A 4 3.98 -7.19 -10.34
CA ARG A 4 5.40 -6.84 -10.52
C ARG A 4 6.15 -8.01 -11.18
N PRO A 5 6.66 -7.84 -12.42
CA PRO A 5 7.37 -8.90 -13.14
C PRO A 5 8.60 -9.43 -12.41
N ASP A 6 9.32 -8.55 -11.70
CA ASP A 6 10.57 -8.90 -11.01
C ASP A 6 10.35 -9.68 -9.71
N PHE A 7 9.10 -9.76 -9.22
CA PHE A 7 8.81 -10.48 -7.98
C PHE A 7 8.69 -11.97 -8.30
N PRO A 8 9.56 -12.83 -7.74
CA PRO A 8 9.62 -14.22 -8.17
C PRO A 8 8.40 -15.02 -7.69
N GLY A 9 7.99 -15.99 -8.49
CA GLY A 9 6.90 -16.92 -8.10
C GLY A 9 7.28 -17.85 -6.95
N ARG A 10 8.58 -18.06 -6.71
CA ARG A 10 9.15 -18.75 -5.55
C ARG A 10 10.59 -18.28 -5.32
N PHE A 11 11.06 -18.30 -4.07
CA PHE A 11 12.48 -18.12 -3.74
C PHE A 11 13.16 -19.48 -3.60
N GLY A 12 14.45 -19.56 -3.94
CA GLY A 12 15.27 -20.76 -3.75
C GLY A 12 15.66 -21.01 -2.30
N SER A 13 15.71 -19.95 -1.48
CA SER A 13 15.94 -20.05 -0.03
C SER A 13 15.34 -18.86 0.74
N ILE A 14 15.37 -18.93 2.07
CA ILE A 14 14.94 -17.82 2.93
C ILE A 14 15.89 -16.62 2.87
N GLU A 15 17.19 -16.86 2.66
CA GLU A 15 18.21 -15.82 2.50
C GLU A 15 17.96 -15.03 1.21
N GLU A 16 17.66 -15.73 0.11
CA GLU A 16 17.29 -15.10 -1.16
C GLU A 16 16.01 -14.26 -1.01
N ALA A 17 15.00 -14.81 -0.33
CA ALA A 17 13.77 -14.07 -0.04
C ALA A 17 14.03 -12.79 0.75
N ARG A 18 14.87 -12.85 1.78
CA ARG A 18 15.22 -11.69 2.62
C ARG A 18 15.95 -10.63 1.81
N LEU A 19 16.94 -11.03 1.01
CA LEU A 19 17.71 -10.09 0.16
C LEU A 19 16.79 -9.39 -0.84
N HIS A 20 15.89 -10.13 -1.49
CA HIS A 20 14.91 -9.55 -2.39
C HIS A 20 13.98 -8.57 -1.66
N CYS A 21 13.43 -8.97 -0.50
CA CYS A 21 12.53 -8.13 0.28
C CYS A 21 13.17 -6.83 0.78
N GLN A 22 14.46 -6.82 1.13
CA GLN A 22 15.17 -5.60 1.54
C GLN A 22 15.14 -4.53 0.45
N VAL A 23 15.36 -4.94 -0.80
CA VAL A 23 15.30 -4.03 -1.95
C VAL A 23 13.84 -3.69 -2.28
N PHE A 24 12.98 -4.71 -2.32
CA PHE A 24 11.58 -4.56 -2.71
C PHE A 24 10.84 -3.58 -1.80
N PHE A 25 10.97 -3.70 -0.48
CA PHE A 25 10.24 -2.84 0.46
C PHE A 25 10.76 -1.41 0.52
N GLY A 26 12.04 -1.16 0.21
CA GLY A 26 12.52 0.22 0.03
C GLY A 26 11.75 0.90 -1.09
N TRP A 27 11.67 0.25 -2.26
CA TRP A 27 10.88 0.77 -3.37
C TRP A 27 9.37 0.81 -3.07
N ASP A 28 8.80 -0.25 -2.51
CA ASP A 28 7.35 -0.37 -2.29
C ASP A 28 6.83 0.70 -1.32
N ASN A 29 7.64 1.05 -0.32
CA ASN A 29 7.27 2.06 0.67
C ASN A 29 7.50 3.48 0.21
N ASP A 30 8.65 3.76 -0.43
CA ASP A 30 9.12 5.13 -0.66
C ASP A 30 8.92 5.61 -2.10
N GLU A 31 8.78 4.70 -3.06
CA GLU A 31 8.73 5.04 -4.49
C GLU A 31 7.43 4.61 -5.17
N HIS A 32 6.92 3.42 -4.82
CA HIS A 32 5.72 2.88 -5.47
C HIS A 32 4.48 3.71 -5.13
N ARG A 33 3.82 4.22 -6.18
CA ARG A 33 2.59 5.01 -6.04
C ARG A 33 1.38 4.08 -6.09
N HIS A 34 0.83 3.80 -4.90
CA HIS A 34 -0.25 2.84 -4.71
C HIS A 34 -1.59 3.42 -5.16
N SER A 35 -2.26 2.79 -6.12
CA SER A 35 -3.60 3.23 -6.58
C SER A 35 -4.64 3.19 -5.45
N GLY A 36 -4.56 2.18 -4.58
CA GLY A 36 -5.39 2.06 -3.38
C GLY A 36 -5.09 3.10 -2.28
N LEU A 37 -4.11 3.97 -2.49
CA LEU A 37 -3.77 5.11 -1.62
C LEU A 37 -3.87 6.45 -2.37
N GLY A 38 -4.69 6.55 -3.42
CA GLY A 38 -4.79 7.81 -4.18
C GLY A 38 -3.50 8.19 -4.92
N LEU A 39 -2.74 7.17 -5.36
CA LEU A 39 -1.41 7.32 -5.94
C LEU A 39 -0.39 7.93 -4.95
N HIS A 40 -0.51 7.71 -3.65
CA HIS A 40 0.54 8.04 -2.68
C HIS A 40 1.47 6.86 -2.44
N THR A 41 2.67 7.12 -1.92
CA THR A 41 3.55 6.07 -1.42
C THR A 41 3.08 5.62 -0.03
N ALA A 42 3.51 4.44 0.42
CA ALA A 42 3.18 4.02 1.80
C ALA A 42 3.82 4.97 2.82
N ALA A 43 5.02 5.47 2.54
CA ALA A 43 5.72 6.46 3.35
C ALA A 43 4.97 7.79 3.44
N ASP A 44 4.40 8.30 2.32
CA ASP A 44 3.60 9.53 2.32
C ASP A 44 2.44 9.42 3.33
N VAL A 45 1.78 8.27 3.38
CA VAL A 45 0.65 8.04 4.30
C VAL A 45 1.13 7.82 5.72
N HIS A 46 2.15 6.96 5.91
CA HIS A 46 2.67 6.61 7.22
C HIS A 46 3.21 7.81 7.99
N TYR A 47 3.92 8.72 7.31
CA TYR A 47 4.48 9.93 7.90
C TYR A 47 3.53 11.14 7.84
N GLY A 48 2.28 10.96 7.41
CA GLY A 48 1.27 12.04 7.38
C GLY A 48 1.55 13.12 6.33
N LEU A 49 2.34 12.83 5.29
CA LEU A 49 2.71 13.76 4.23
C LEU A 49 1.71 13.80 3.07
N ALA A 50 0.75 12.86 3.04
CA ALA A 50 -0.16 12.66 1.91
C ALA A 50 -0.91 13.95 1.51
N GLU A 51 -1.45 14.71 2.47
CA GLU A 51 -2.15 15.97 2.18
C GLU A 51 -1.24 17.02 1.52
N ALA A 52 -0.04 17.23 2.08
CA ALA A 52 0.92 18.17 1.52
C ALA A 52 1.37 17.75 0.10
N VAL A 53 1.53 16.45 -0.15
CA VAL A 53 1.84 15.93 -1.48
C VAL A 53 0.66 16.14 -2.43
N ARG A 54 -0.57 15.96 -1.97
CA ARG A 54 -1.79 16.17 -2.75
C ARG A 54 -1.97 17.63 -3.14
N GLU A 55 -1.74 18.55 -2.22
CA GLU A 55 -1.77 20.00 -2.48
C GLU A 55 -0.75 20.41 -3.55
N LYS A 56 0.49 19.93 -3.45
CA LYS A 56 1.51 20.17 -4.48
C LYS A 56 1.09 19.65 -5.86
N ARG A 57 0.43 18.47 -5.91
CA ARG A 57 -0.11 17.93 -7.17
C ARG A 57 -1.24 18.79 -7.74
N ALA A 58 -2.10 19.33 -6.88
CA ALA A 58 -3.15 20.25 -7.32
C ALA A 58 -2.54 21.46 -8.05
N GLY A 59 -1.51 22.09 -7.47
CA GLY A 59 -0.83 23.22 -8.10
C GLY A 59 -0.21 22.88 -9.47
N VAL A 60 0.39 21.69 -9.62
CA VAL A 60 0.94 21.23 -10.91
C VAL A 60 -0.18 21.01 -11.95
N LEU A 61 -1.29 20.42 -11.52
CA LEU A 61 -2.46 20.16 -12.35
C LEU A 61 -3.15 21.45 -12.80
N ASP A 62 -3.26 22.44 -11.91
CA ASP A 62 -3.80 23.75 -12.22
C ASP A 62 -2.92 24.48 -13.23
N ALA A 63 -1.60 24.46 -13.05
CA ALA A 63 -0.66 25.05 -14.00
C ALA A 63 -0.75 24.38 -15.39
N ALA A 64 -0.80 23.05 -15.43
CA ALA A 64 -0.94 22.31 -16.69
C ALA A 64 -2.28 22.61 -17.39
N TYR A 65 -3.37 22.77 -16.64
CA TYR A 65 -4.67 23.15 -17.17
C TYR A 65 -4.67 24.58 -17.73
N ALA A 66 -4.04 25.51 -17.02
CA ALA A 66 -3.93 26.90 -17.46
C ALA A 66 -3.14 27.03 -18.79
N GLU A 67 -2.09 26.22 -18.96
CA GLU A 67 -1.27 26.22 -20.18
C GLU A 67 -1.96 25.54 -21.36
N HIS A 68 -2.67 24.43 -21.12
CA HIS A 68 -3.26 23.59 -22.16
C HIS A 68 -4.67 23.07 -21.81
N PRO A 69 -5.68 23.95 -21.73
CA PRO A 69 -7.03 23.56 -21.35
C PRO A 69 -7.66 22.55 -22.32
N GLU A 70 -7.27 22.57 -23.60
CA GLU A 70 -7.72 21.64 -24.65
C GLU A 70 -7.35 20.17 -24.39
N ARG A 71 -6.32 19.92 -23.56
CA ARG A 71 -5.91 18.56 -23.17
C ARG A 71 -6.83 17.95 -22.11
N PHE A 72 -7.70 18.76 -21.49
CA PHE A 72 -8.55 18.34 -20.38
C PHE A 72 -10.02 18.44 -20.75
N ALA A 73 -10.72 17.31 -20.72
CA ALA A 73 -12.12 17.26 -21.11
C ALA A 73 -13.00 18.01 -20.09
N ARG A 74 -13.53 19.17 -20.51
CA ARG A 74 -14.60 19.95 -19.86
C ARG A 74 -14.28 20.63 -18.53
N LYS A 75 -13.28 20.18 -17.76
CA LYS A 75 -12.95 20.76 -16.45
C LYS A 75 -11.48 20.59 -16.07
N PRO A 76 -10.97 21.39 -15.11
CA PRO A 76 -9.66 21.17 -14.51
C PRO A 76 -9.51 19.75 -13.93
N PRO A 77 -8.34 19.11 -14.10
CA PRO A 77 -8.05 17.83 -13.45
C PRO A 77 -7.86 18.02 -11.94
N GLU A 78 -8.38 17.08 -11.15
CA GLU A 78 -8.18 17.06 -9.69
C GLU A 78 -7.28 15.89 -9.29
N PRO A 79 -6.36 16.06 -8.33
CA PRO A 79 -5.59 14.94 -7.82
C PRO A 79 -6.53 13.96 -7.09
N PRO A 80 -6.28 12.63 -7.16
CA PRO A 80 -7.07 11.63 -6.46
C PRO A 80 -7.23 11.96 -4.97
N LYS A 81 -8.37 11.60 -4.40
CA LYS A 81 -8.59 11.74 -2.96
C LYS A 81 -7.76 10.71 -2.20
N ILE A 82 -7.32 11.09 -1.01
CA ILE A 82 -6.71 10.16 -0.06
C ILE A 82 -7.86 9.35 0.56
N PRO A 83 -7.84 8.01 0.49
CA PRO A 83 -8.88 7.21 1.11
C PRO A 83 -8.75 7.25 2.63
N GLU A 84 -9.87 7.36 3.34
CA GLU A 84 -9.89 7.32 4.81
C GLU A 84 -9.47 5.95 5.35
N ILE A 85 -9.82 4.88 4.62
CA ILE A 85 -9.48 3.50 4.95
C ILE A 85 -9.03 2.79 3.67
N SER A 86 -7.94 2.03 3.76
CA SER A 86 -7.46 1.16 2.69
C SER A 86 -7.18 -0.24 3.25
N TRP A 87 -7.44 -1.26 2.44
CA TRP A 87 -7.29 -2.67 2.83
C TRP A 87 -6.42 -3.39 1.81
N ILE A 88 -5.38 -4.10 2.27
CA ILE A 88 -4.61 -5.03 1.42
C ILE A 88 -5.43 -6.30 1.17
N ASN A 89 -6.05 -6.82 2.22
CA ASN A 89 -7.03 -7.90 2.19
C ASN A 89 -8.20 -7.45 3.05
N ARG A 90 -9.33 -7.06 2.45
CA ARG A 90 -10.50 -6.62 3.23
C ARG A 90 -11.12 -7.84 3.90
N PRO A 91 -11.29 -7.85 5.22
CA PRO A 91 -12.04 -8.89 5.91
C PRO A 91 -13.50 -8.93 5.43
N ASP A 92 -14.14 -10.10 5.53
CA ASP A 92 -15.55 -10.28 5.21
C ASP A 92 -16.46 -9.56 6.23
N HIS A 93 -15.99 -9.43 7.47
CA HIS A 93 -16.68 -8.75 8.58
C HIS A 93 -15.82 -7.63 9.19
N PRO A 94 -15.73 -6.44 8.55
CA PRO A 94 -14.75 -5.41 8.92
C PRO A 94 -14.92 -4.82 10.32
N GLU A 95 -16.13 -4.77 10.86
CA GLU A 95 -16.39 -4.19 12.19
C GLU A 95 -16.00 -5.14 13.34
N GLU A 96 -16.11 -6.45 13.09
CA GLU A 96 -15.77 -7.50 14.06
C GLU A 96 -14.27 -7.80 14.02
N ASP A 97 -13.69 -7.89 12.83
CA ASP A 97 -12.27 -8.22 12.63
C ASP A 97 -11.34 -7.06 12.99
N ALA A 98 -11.78 -5.80 12.80
CA ALA A 98 -10.98 -4.62 13.18
C ALA A 98 -10.78 -4.50 14.71
N GLN A 99 -11.62 -5.15 15.52
CA GLN A 99 -11.48 -5.18 16.99
C GLN A 99 -10.47 -6.24 17.47
N GLN A 100 -10.10 -7.20 16.62
CA GLN A 100 -9.14 -8.25 16.93
C GLN A 100 -7.69 -7.91 16.57
N ILE A 101 -7.46 -6.85 15.78
CA ILE A 101 -6.12 -6.36 15.47
C ILE A 101 -5.67 -5.44 16.61
N PRO A 102 -4.67 -5.82 17.43
CA PRO A 102 -4.20 -4.95 18.50
C PRO A 102 -3.65 -3.64 17.91
N ARG A 103 -4.14 -2.50 18.41
CA ARG A 103 -3.77 -1.14 17.94
C ARG A 103 -2.29 -0.79 18.14
N ASN A 104 -1.54 -1.59 18.88
CA ASN A 104 -0.09 -1.51 18.93
C ASN A 104 0.47 -2.64 18.07
N GLY A 105 1.32 -2.30 17.09
CA GLY A 105 1.95 -3.20 16.11
C GLY A 105 2.85 -4.30 16.70
N ALA A 106 2.30 -5.13 17.59
CA ALA A 106 2.90 -6.36 18.05
C ALA A 106 2.63 -7.44 17.00
N SER A 107 3.71 -7.85 16.34
CA SER A 107 3.76 -9.01 15.46
C SER A 107 3.07 -10.21 16.10
N PHE A 108 2.01 -10.72 15.45
CA PHE A 108 1.40 -11.98 15.84
C PHE A 108 2.43 -13.08 15.57
N ARG A 109 3.05 -13.60 16.65
CA ARG A 109 3.97 -14.71 16.58
C ARG A 109 3.13 -15.95 16.25
N LEU A 110 3.19 -16.41 14.98
CA LEU A 110 2.63 -17.70 14.58
C LEU A 110 3.46 -18.82 15.24
N THR A 111 3.14 -19.15 16.48
CA THR A 111 3.52 -20.43 17.10
C THR A 111 2.25 -21.11 17.58
N GLY A 112 1.63 -21.84 16.66
CA GLY A 112 0.59 -22.81 16.93
C GLY A 112 0.93 -24.09 16.19
N SER A 113 1.99 -24.79 16.63
CA SER A 113 2.12 -26.22 16.33
C SER A 113 1.02 -26.94 17.09
N GLU A 114 0.03 -27.44 16.38
CA GLU A 114 -0.76 -28.58 16.85
C GLU A 114 -0.54 -29.72 15.87
N ILE A 115 0.35 -30.65 16.27
CA ILE A 115 0.37 -32.01 15.74
C ILE A 115 -0.76 -32.74 16.48
N PRO A 116 -1.80 -33.27 15.81
CA PRO A 116 -2.77 -34.09 16.48
C PRO A 116 -2.11 -35.42 16.89
N GLY A 117 -2.05 -35.63 18.20
CA GLY A 117 -1.54 -36.83 18.84
C GLY A 117 -2.33 -38.07 18.47
N GLY A 118 -1.62 -39.20 18.48
CA GLY A 118 -2.19 -40.53 18.31
C GLY A 118 -3.07 -40.99 19.48
N GLY A 119 -3.88 -41.99 19.20
CA GLY A 119 -4.66 -42.76 20.16
C GLY A 119 -5.44 -43.85 19.43
N GLY A 120 -5.11 -45.12 19.70
CA GLY A 120 -5.71 -46.32 19.11
C GLY A 120 -4.69 -47.39 18.82
#